data_AF-A0A2V5LQG6-F1
#
_entry.id   AF-A0A2V5LQG6-F1
#
_cell.length_a   1.000
_cell.length_b   1.000
_cell.length_c   1.000
_cell.angle_alpha   90.00
_cell.angle_beta   90.00
_cell.angle_gamma   90.00
#
_symmetry.space_group_name_H-M   'P 1'
#
loop_
_entity.id
_entity.type
_entity.pdbx_description
1 polymer ?
#
loop_
_entity_poly.entity_id
_entity_poly.type
_entity_poly.pdbx_seq_one_letter_code
_entity_poly.pdbx_strand_id
1 'polypeptide(L)'
;RALAFCTHAIMQPGMFVVPDATQDERFAQNPLVTGDPYIRFYAGSPLATRDGHLLGTLCVIDREPHTLTEAQVEALEIIGRLAIADIELRRDLQELKDALTGPDAAEGPSGESAPGLDEIISRLHEVASNLQAVREGST
;
A
#
# COMPACT_ATOMS: atom_id res chain seq x y z
N ARG A 1 13.47 5.24 12.82
CA ARG A 1 12.57 4.27 12.15
C ARG A 1 11.14 4.78 12.29
N ALA A 2 10.51 5.23 11.19
CA ALA A 2 9.05 5.42 11.01
C ALA A 2 8.21 6.15 12.09
N LEU A 3 8.88 6.86 13.01
CA LEU A 3 8.49 8.04 13.79
C LEU A 3 6.99 8.26 14.01
N ALA A 4 6.43 7.52 14.98
CA ALA A 4 5.12 7.65 15.62
C ALA A 4 3.90 7.81 14.71
N PHE A 5 3.81 8.85 13.88
CA PHE A 5 2.66 9.18 13.05
C PHE A 5 2.22 8.00 12.17
N CYS A 6 3.13 7.42 11.39
CA CYS A 6 2.78 6.29 10.52
C CYS A 6 2.32 5.07 11.31
N THR A 7 2.90 4.82 12.49
CA THR A 7 2.46 3.74 13.39
C THR A 7 1.06 3.99 13.95
N HIS A 8 0.69 5.24 14.22
CA HIS A 8 -0.68 5.54 14.65
C HIS A 8 -1.67 5.43 13.49
N ALA A 9 -1.27 5.91 12.31
CA ALA A 9 -2.09 5.89 11.10
C ALA A 9 -2.39 4.46 10.62
N ILE A 10 -1.39 3.57 10.61
CA ILE A 10 -1.58 2.19 10.12
C ILE A 10 -2.51 1.35 11.00
N MET A 11 -2.69 1.74 12.27
CA MET A 11 -3.53 1.03 13.24
C MET A 11 -5.00 1.46 13.21
N GLN A 12 -5.33 2.50 12.44
CA GLN A 12 -6.69 3.03 12.34
C GLN A 12 -7.28 2.72 10.95
N PRO A 13 -8.56 2.34 10.86
CA PRO A 13 -9.23 2.25 9.58
C PRO A 13 -9.45 3.67 9.02
N GLY A 14 -9.10 3.87 7.75
CA GLY A 14 -9.32 5.13 7.04
C GLY A 14 -8.27 6.21 7.31
N MET A 15 -8.56 7.44 6.88
CA MET A 15 -7.64 8.57 6.98
C MET A 15 -7.35 8.97 8.44
N PHE A 16 -6.08 9.03 8.80
CA PHE A 16 -5.60 9.62 10.05
C PHE A 16 -5.07 11.03 9.82
N VAL A 17 -5.75 12.04 10.37
CA VAL A 17 -5.39 13.46 10.20
C VAL A 17 -5.00 14.09 11.53
N VAL A 18 -3.87 14.79 11.54
CA VAL A 18 -3.37 15.64 12.61
C VAL A 18 -3.21 17.05 12.03
N PRO A 19 -4.19 17.95 12.25
CA PRO A 19 -4.16 19.31 11.68
C PRO A 19 -2.99 20.15 12.18
N ASP A 20 -2.64 20.00 13.46
CA ASP A 20 -1.50 20.64 14.12
C ASP A 20 -0.90 19.73 15.19
N ALA A 21 0.27 19.16 14.90
CA ALA A 21 0.99 18.21 15.74
C ALA A 21 1.56 18.86 17.01
N THR A 22 1.65 20.19 17.08
CA THR A 22 2.07 20.89 18.32
C THR A 22 0.94 20.96 19.34
N GLN A 23 -0.30 20.82 18.90
CA GLN A 23 -1.50 20.84 19.75
C GLN A 23 -2.03 19.44 20.04
N ASP A 24 -1.54 18.42 19.33
CA ASP A 24 -1.92 17.04 19.55
C ASP A 24 -1.07 16.42 20.67
N GLU A 25 -1.68 16.06 21.80
CA GLU A 25 -0.98 15.48 22.97
C GLU A 25 -0.14 14.24 22.62
N ARG A 26 -0.54 13.48 21.58
CA ARG A 26 0.18 12.27 21.14
C ARG A 26 1.51 12.60 20.46
N PHE A 27 1.63 13.82 19.90
CA PHE A 27 2.75 14.20 19.03
C PHE A 27 3.46 15.49 19.45
N ALA A 28 2.90 16.30 20.34
CA ALA A 28 3.46 17.61 20.71
C ALA A 28 4.89 17.54 21.25
N GLN A 29 5.25 16.43 21.90
CA GLN A 29 6.61 16.19 22.42
C GLN A 29 7.48 15.33 21.48
N ASN A 30 6.97 14.93 20.32
CA ASN A 30 7.71 14.12 19.36
C ASN A 30 8.92 14.93 18.83
N PRO A 31 10.13 14.34 18.79
CA PRO A 31 11.31 15.01 18.24
C PRO A 31 11.14 15.56 16.82
N LEU A 32 10.27 14.97 15.99
CA LEU A 32 9.97 15.51 14.66
C LEU A 32 9.13 16.78 14.67
N VAL A 33 8.43 17.04 15.77
CA VAL A 33 7.59 18.22 15.98
C VAL A 33 8.40 19.30 16.70
N THR A 34 9.13 18.93 17.76
CA THR A 34 9.90 19.86 18.59
C THR A 34 11.26 20.23 17.99
N GLY A 35 11.84 19.37 17.16
CA GLY A 35 13.08 19.60 16.42
C GLY A 35 12.90 19.41 14.92
N ASP A 36 13.98 19.47 14.16
CA ASP A 36 13.96 19.25 12.71
C ASP A 36 13.32 17.87 12.38
N PRO A 37 12.33 17.80 11.46
CA PRO A 37 11.97 18.80 10.46
C PRO A 37 10.84 19.77 10.84
N TYR A 38 10.42 19.83 12.11
CA TYR A 38 9.34 20.68 12.62
C TYR A 38 7.97 20.40 11.98
N ILE A 39 7.57 19.14 11.96
CA ILE A 39 6.26 18.72 11.44
C ILE A 39 5.15 19.42 12.23
N ARG A 40 4.18 19.99 11.50
CA ARG A 40 2.94 20.55 12.04
C ARG A 40 1.74 19.81 11.51
N PHE A 41 1.72 19.46 10.24
CA PHE A 41 0.61 18.73 9.67
C PHE A 41 1.00 17.30 9.31
N TYR A 42 0.07 16.37 9.55
CA TYR A 42 0.15 15.00 9.06
C TYR A 42 -1.22 14.54 8.59
N ALA A 43 -1.30 13.95 7.39
CA ALA A 43 -2.43 13.13 6.97
C ALA A 43 -1.90 11.82 6.40
N GLY A 44 -2.42 10.69 6.88
CA GLY A 44 -1.97 9.38 6.47
C GLY A 44 -3.13 8.41 6.28
N SER A 45 -3.14 7.72 5.14
CA SER A 45 -4.08 6.62 4.85
C SER A 45 -3.33 5.29 4.89
N PRO A 46 -3.87 4.26 5.58
CA PRO A 46 -3.28 2.93 5.60
C PRO A 46 -3.27 2.31 4.20
N LEU A 47 -2.15 1.71 3.84
CA LEU A 47 -2.00 0.93 2.62
C LEU A 47 -2.20 -0.54 2.97
N ALA A 48 -3.42 -1.03 2.76
CA ALA A 48 -3.80 -2.41 2.99
C ALA A 48 -4.05 -3.13 1.67
N THR A 49 -3.51 -4.34 1.52
CA THR A 49 -3.90 -5.23 0.41
C THR A 49 -5.34 -5.69 0.59
N ARG A 50 -5.92 -6.26 -0.47
CA ARG A 50 -7.27 -6.85 -0.41
C ARG A 50 -7.42 -7.95 0.63
N ASP A 51 -6.36 -8.73 0.81
CA ASP A 51 -6.29 -9.78 1.83
C ASP A 51 -6.12 -9.24 3.26
N GLY A 52 -6.11 -7.92 3.43
CA GLY A 52 -5.98 -7.25 4.73
C GLY A 52 -4.56 -7.10 5.24
N HIS A 53 -3.53 -7.34 4.41
CA HIS A 53 -2.13 -7.14 4.82
C HIS A 53 -1.79 -5.65 4.80
N LEU A 54 -1.34 -5.13 5.95
CA LEU A 54 -0.89 -3.76 6.09
C LEU A 54 0.55 -3.61 5.57
N LEU A 55 0.71 -2.92 4.43
CA LEU A 55 2.00 -2.67 3.80
C LEU A 55 2.68 -1.40 4.32
N GLY A 56 1.89 -0.44 4.80
CA GLY A 56 2.40 0.85 5.27
C GLY A 56 1.33 1.94 5.28
N THR A 57 1.75 3.18 5.05
CA THR A 57 0.87 4.34 4.97
C THR A 57 1.29 5.24 3.82
N LEU A 58 0.33 5.74 3.04
CA LEU A 58 0.53 6.91 2.20
C LEU A 58 0.30 8.13 3.08
N CYS A 59 1.31 9.00 3.22
CA CYS A 59 1.17 10.18 4.06
C CYS A 59 1.68 11.47 3.40
N VAL A 60 1.02 12.55 3.78
CA VAL A 60 1.43 13.93 3.50
C VAL A 60 1.83 14.56 4.82
N ILE A 61 2.94 15.29 4.82
CA ILE A 61 3.44 16.05 5.96
C ILE A 61 3.76 17.47 5.55
N ASP A 62 3.52 18.42 6.45
CA ASP A 62 3.88 19.82 6.24
C ASP A 62 4.41 20.46 7.53
N ARG A 63 5.16 21.56 7.38
CA ARG A 63 5.67 22.43 8.46
C ARG A 63 4.68 23.51 8.85
N GLU A 64 3.55 23.62 8.16
CA GLU A 64 2.44 24.48 8.53
C GLU A 64 1.21 23.65 8.92
N PRO A 65 0.37 24.12 9.86
CA PRO A 65 -0.91 23.47 10.16
C PRO A 65 -1.85 23.51 8.95
N HIS A 66 -2.61 22.43 8.73
CA HIS A 66 -3.60 22.37 7.67
C HIS A 66 -4.90 21.70 8.11
N THR A 67 -6.00 22.15 7.50
CA THR A 67 -7.30 21.48 7.57
C THR A 67 -7.63 21.00 6.16
N LEU A 68 -7.75 19.69 5.99
CA LEU A 68 -8.16 19.12 4.70
C LEU A 68 -9.66 19.31 4.48
N THR A 69 -10.04 19.58 3.23
CA THR A 69 -11.43 19.45 2.79
C THR A 69 -11.77 17.97 2.58
N GLU A 70 -13.07 17.65 2.60
CA GLU A 70 -13.56 16.30 2.33
C GLU A 70 -13.06 15.76 0.98
N ALA A 71 -13.08 16.60 -0.07
CA ALA A 71 -12.56 16.25 -1.38
C ALA A 71 -11.04 15.96 -1.38
N GLN A 72 -10.26 16.65 -0.54
CA GLN A 72 -8.83 16.37 -0.41
C GLN A 72 -8.57 15.06 0.34
N VAL A 73 -9.37 14.75 1.36
CA VAL A 73 -9.32 13.46 2.05
C VAL A 73 -9.64 12.34 1.06
N GLU A 74 -10.74 12.45 0.33
CA GLU A 74 -11.15 11.47 -0.68
C GLU A 74 -10.08 11.28 -1.76
N ALA A 75 -9.49 12.37 -2.25
CA ALA A 75 -8.40 12.30 -3.22
C ALA A 75 -7.19 11.51 -2.69
N LEU A 76 -6.78 11.75 -1.44
CA LEU A 76 -5.67 11.02 -0.83
C LEU A 76 -5.98 9.53 -0.63
N GLU A 77 -7.21 9.19 -0.27
CA GLU A 77 -7.65 7.79 -0.19
C GLU A 77 -7.65 7.11 -1.56
N ILE A 78 -8.12 7.79 -2.60
CA ILE A 78 -8.06 7.29 -3.98
C ILE A 78 -6.61 7.02 -4.39
N ILE A 79 -5.68 7.94 -4.09
CA ILE A 79 -4.26 7.76 -4.39
C ILE A 79 -3.70 6.56 -3.62
N GLY A 80 -4.09 6.37 -2.36
CA GLY A 80 -3.70 5.22 -1.55
C GLY A 80 -4.17 3.89 -2.17
N ARG A 81 -5.43 3.82 -2.60
CA ARG A 81 -5.99 2.65 -3.31
C ARG A 81 -5.27 2.38 -4.63
N LEU A 82 -4.94 3.43 -5.39
CA LEU A 82 -4.20 3.30 -6.63
C LEU A 82 -2.78 2.77 -6.40
N ALA A 83 -2.11 3.23 -5.34
CA ALA A 83 -0.78 2.73 -4.98
C ALA A 83 -0.81 1.24 -4.62
N ILE A 84 -1.82 0.78 -3.86
CA ILE A 84 -2.02 -0.64 -3.58
C ILE A 84 -2.25 -1.44 -4.87
N ALA A 85 -3.13 -0.97 -5.75
CA ALA A 85 -3.39 -1.66 -7.01
C ALA A 85 -2.14 -1.80 -7.88
N ASP A 86 -1.27 -0.77 -7.94
CA ASP A 86 0.02 -0.86 -8.65
C ASP A 86 0.99 -1.85 -8.00
N ILE A 87 1.04 -1.88 -6.66
CA ILE A 87 1.88 -2.83 -5.91
C ILE A 87 1.42 -4.27 -6.15
N GLU A 88 0.11 -4.53 -6.05
CA GLU A 88 -0.49 -5.85 -6.28
C GLU A 88 -0.26 -6.30 -7.73
N LEU A 89 -0.48 -5.43 -8.72
CA LEU A 89 -0.25 -5.76 -10.13
C LEU A 89 1.21 -6.14 -10.41
N ARG A 90 2.17 -5.39 -9.86
CA ARG A 90 3.60 -5.68 -10.06
C ARG A 90 4.00 -7.00 -9.41
N ARG A 91 3.42 -7.32 -8.26
CA ARG A 91 3.63 -8.60 -7.59
C ARG A 91 3.11 -9.75 -8.43
N ASP A 92 1.87 -9.66 -8.89
CA ASP A 92 1.22 -10.68 -9.73
C ASP A 92 2.02 -10.94 -11.03
N LEU A 93 2.48 -9.87 -11.69
CA LEU A 93 3.32 -9.98 -12.88
C LEU A 93 4.69 -10.62 -12.59
N GLN A 94 5.28 -10.31 -11.44
CA GLN A 94 6.55 -10.89 -11.03
C GLN A 94 6.39 -12.39 -10.71
N GLU A 95 5.32 -12.78 -10.02
CA GLU A 95 5.00 -14.19 -9.73
C GLU A 95 4.76 -14.98 -11.03
N LEU A 96 4.05 -14.40 -12.00
CA LEU A 96 3.87 -15.00 -13.33
C LEU A 96 5.22 -15.17 -14.05
N LYS A 97 6.07 -14.14 -14.03
CA LYS A 97 7.40 -14.19 -14.64
C LYS A 97 8.26 -15.28 -14.01
N ASP A 98 8.28 -15.36 -12.69
CA ASP A 98 9.08 -16.34 -11.96
C ASP A 98 8.58 -17.77 -12.24
N ALA A 99 7.28 -17.99 -12.40
CA ALA A 99 6.73 -19.28 -12.84
C ALA A 99 7.16 -19.66 -14.27
N LEU A 100 7.31 -18.67 -15.16
CA LEU A 100 7.79 -18.89 -16.53
C LEU A 100 9.33 -19.04 -16.63
N THR A 101 10.10 -18.49 -15.68
CA THR A 101 11.57 -18.46 -15.71
C THR A 101 12.27 -19.24 -14.59
N GLY A 102 11.51 -19.92 -13.73
CA GLY A 102 12.03 -20.67 -12.58
C GLY A 102 12.94 -21.84 -12.96
N PRO A 103 13.69 -22.40 -11.99
CA PRO A 103 14.73 -23.41 -12.20
C PRO A 103 14.28 -24.70 -12.90
N ASP A 104 12.97 -24.98 -12.99
CA ASP A 104 12.43 -26.07 -13.82
C ASP A 104 12.68 -25.89 -15.33
N ALA A 105 13.11 -24.71 -15.78
CA ALA A 105 13.54 -24.51 -17.16
C ALA A 105 14.99 -24.92 -17.44
N ALA A 106 15.82 -25.19 -16.41
CA ALA A 106 17.28 -25.30 -16.58
C ALA A 106 17.96 -26.59 -16.07
N GLU A 107 17.30 -27.46 -15.30
CA GLU A 107 17.89 -28.76 -14.91
C GLU A 107 16.97 -29.94 -15.28
N GLY A 108 17.32 -30.66 -16.34
CA GLY A 108 16.80 -32.02 -16.54
C GLY A 108 17.37 -32.95 -15.45
N PRO A 109 16.54 -33.85 -14.91
CA PRO A 109 16.54 -35.21 -15.46
C PRO A 109 15.13 -35.76 -15.66
N SER A 110 14.86 -36.26 -16.87
CA SER A 110 13.85 -37.30 -17.16
C SER A 110 12.54 -37.24 -16.36
N GLY A 111 11.52 -36.54 -16.88
CA GLY A 111 10.14 -37.05 -16.79
C GLY A 111 9.05 -36.19 -16.16
N GLU A 112 9.33 -35.00 -15.61
CA GLU A 112 8.27 -34.10 -15.16
C GLU A 112 8.32 -32.76 -15.89
N SER A 113 7.18 -32.47 -16.53
CA SER A 113 6.97 -31.40 -17.50
C SER A 113 7.05 -30.02 -16.86
N ALA A 114 7.47 -29.03 -17.67
CA ALA A 114 7.25 -27.61 -17.42
C ALA A 114 5.85 -27.35 -16.82
N PRO A 115 5.67 -26.28 -16.00
CA PRO A 115 4.36 -25.96 -15.42
C PRO A 115 3.30 -26.06 -16.51
N GLY A 116 2.34 -26.95 -16.29
CA GLY A 116 1.34 -27.28 -17.30
C GLY A 116 0.61 -26.02 -17.73
N LEU A 117 0.19 -25.97 -19.01
CA LEU A 117 -0.65 -24.88 -19.52
C LEU A 117 -1.85 -24.59 -18.60
N ASP A 118 -2.38 -25.61 -17.92
CA ASP A 118 -3.45 -25.47 -16.93
C ASP A 118 -3.06 -24.62 -15.72
N GLU A 119 -1.82 -24.72 -15.23
CA GLU A 119 -1.34 -23.89 -14.12
C GLU A 119 -1.15 -22.43 -14.56
N ILE A 120 -0.63 -22.23 -15.77
CA ILE A 120 -0.49 -20.88 -16.36
C ILE A 120 -1.87 -20.24 -16.56
N ILE A 121 -2.84 -20.99 -17.08
CA ILE A 121 -4.22 -20.52 -17.28
C ILE A 121 -4.89 -20.20 -15.94
N SER A 122 -4.72 -21.03 -14.91
CA SER A 122 -5.27 -20.78 -13.57
C SER A 122 -4.75 -19.47 -12.98
N ARG A 123 -3.44 -19.22 -13.09
CA ARG A 123 -2.81 -17.98 -12.58
C ARG A 123 -3.23 -16.75 -13.40
N LEU A 124 -3.35 -16.87 -14.72
CA LEU A 124 -3.87 -15.78 -15.57
C LEU A 124 -5.32 -15.42 -15.23
N HIS A 125 -6.15 -16.39 -14.89
CA HIS A 125 -7.50 -16.12 -14.40
C HIS A 125 -7.51 -15.38 -13.07
N GLU A 126 -6.59 -15.69 -12.16
CA GLU A 126 -6.44 -15.00 -10.88
C GLU A 126 -6.05 -13.52 -11.09
N VAL A 127 -5.06 -13.25 -11.93
CA VAL A 127 -4.66 -11.87 -12.30
C VAL A 127 -5.81 -11.11 -12.98
N ALA A 128 -6.54 -11.75 -13.88
CA ALA A 128 -7.69 -11.15 -14.55
C ALA A 128 -8.82 -10.82 -13.57
N SER A 129 -9.10 -11.71 -12.61
CA SER A 129 -10.05 -11.48 -11.52
C SER A 129 -9.61 -10.31 -10.64
N ASN A 130 -8.31 -10.24 -10.32
CA ASN A 130 -7.75 -9.14 -9.54
C ASN A 130 -7.92 -7.78 -10.26
N LEU A 131 -7.69 -7.73 -11.58
CA LEU A 131 -7.88 -6.53 -12.39
C LEU A 131 -9.37 -6.11 -12.46
N GLN A 132 -10.31 -7.05 -12.53
CA GLN A 132 -11.75 -6.75 -12.51
C GLN A 132 -12.19 -6.15 -11.17
N ALA A 133 -11.69 -6.68 -10.05
CA ALA A 133 -11.96 -6.13 -8.73
C ALA A 133 -11.38 -4.71 -8.51
N VAL A 134 -10.30 -4.33 -9.23
CA VAL A 134 -9.81 -2.92 -9.22
C VAL A 134 -10.84 -2.04 -9.92
N ARG A 135 -11.39 -2.52 -11.04
CA ARG A 135 -12.29 -1.77 -11.91
C ARG A 135 -13.68 -1.55 -11.30
N GLU A 136 -14.13 -2.47 -10.46
CA GLU A 136 -15.47 -2.44 -9.88
C GLU A 136 -15.55 -1.60 -8.59
N GLY A 137 -14.41 -1.13 -8.07
CA GLY A 137 -14.38 -0.22 -6.93
C GLY A 137 -15.02 -0.85 -5.70
N SER A 138 -14.21 -1.52 -4.87
CA SER A 138 -14.63 -1.96 -3.54
C SER A 138 -15.39 -0.82 -2.86
N THR A 139 -16.66 -1.10 -2.61
CA THR A 139 -17.65 -0.27 -1.91
C THR A 139 -17.27 -0.09 -0.45
#